data_AF-A0A150FYH1-F1
#
_entry.id   AF-A0A150FYH1-F1
#
_cell.length_a   1.000
_cell.length_b   1.000
_cell.length_c   1.000
_cell.angle_alpha   90.00
_cell.angle_beta   90.00
_cell.angle_gamma   90.00
#
_symmetry.space_group_name_H-M   'P 1'
#
loop_
_entity.id
_entity.type
_entity.pdbx_description
1 polymer ?
#
loop_
_entity_poly.entity_id
_entity_poly.type
_entity_poly.pdbx_seq_one_letter_code
_entity_poly.pdbx_strand_id
1 'polypeptide(L)'
;MTVVHLEVGPELNRTIALTAGDGISYNISIIGVAASVSFNRSSIENNTVSSSGAGALVFTSAQAPQGGGSSALTEMDVSQSYIGDHRSTFRGYGGVIYVGDSASAIIVDGSSTISGNRAEWGGAIYVDGTVNTLAVDGSSTISGNLAKWGGALWATHIAYLAVKGGSSISDNSAKDYGGAIYVASSVYNLTVDGSSTISGNRAYWGGAIYADTSVYNLIVDGSSTISGNSASWGGAMWATHIASFAVKGGSAISDNSANFSGGAIFVGTVFTLAVDGSSKISGNRAGYNGGAIYVGSTVNTLTVDGSSNISGNSAGGGNGGAIYVVGNVDALTVDGSSTISGNRANGFGGAIYVDGTVYTLTVDGSSNISGNSAGGNGGAIVVATSVYKLTVDGNSTISGNSAYWGGAMWAGNITYFKVIGSAISDNSAEIDGGAIYSGSSVYNLTIDGSSAISGNHADIGSGGAIYVVGILYTLAVDGSSTISGNSAGGNGGAIYVVGILYNLAVDGRSTISANCANGGSGGAIYVSGTVSTISVDGSSTISGNRADGGSGENN
;
A
#
# COMPACT_ATOMS: atom_id res chain seq x y z
N MET A 1 -43.80 -21.19 -13.54
CA MET A 1 -43.17 -20.02 -14.17
C MET A 1 -44.21 -19.29 -14.98
N THR A 2 -44.83 -18.27 -14.40
CA THR A 2 -45.63 -17.31 -15.16
C THR A 2 -44.65 -16.22 -15.56
N VAL A 3 -44.16 -16.25 -16.80
CA VAL A 3 -43.27 -15.19 -17.31
C VAL A 3 -44.14 -13.97 -17.56
N VAL A 4 -44.04 -12.96 -16.69
CA VAL A 4 -44.65 -11.65 -16.95
C VAL A 4 -43.69 -10.87 -17.86
N HIS A 5 -43.97 -10.88 -19.17
CA HIS A 5 -43.32 -9.97 -20.11
C HIS A 5 -43.92 -8.57 -19.93
N LEU A 6 -43.16 -7.66 -19.33
CA LEU A 6 -43.44 -6.22 -19.37
C LEU A 6 -42.67 -5.63 -20.55
N GLU A 7 -43.33 -5.48 -21.70
CA GLU A 7 -42.78 -4.77 -22.85
C GLU A 7 -43.12 -3.27 -22.69
N VAL A 8 -42.10 -2.44 -22.46
CA VAL A 8 -42.27 -1.00 -22.27
C VAL A 8 -41.88 -0.29 -23.57
N GLY A 9 -42.88 0.26 -24.26
CA GLY A 9 -42.70 0.93 -25.55
C GLY A 9 -41.89 2.24 -25.48
N PRO A 10 -41.45 2.77 -26.63
CA PRO A 10 -40.40 3.78 -26.76
C PRO A 10 -40.73 5.20 -26.25
N GLU A 11 -41.89 5.45 -25.63
CA GLU A 11 -42.35 6.82 -25.30
C GLU A 11 -42.56 7.12 -23.80
N LEU A 12 -42.01 6.33 -22.87
CA LEU A 12 -42.25 6.58 -21.43
C LEU A 12 -40.97 6.64 -20.61
N ASN A 13 -40.53 7.86 -20.32
CA ASN A 13 -39.65 8.20 -19.20
C ASN A 13 -40.42 7.97 -17.87
N ARG A 14 -40.62 6.71 -17.46
CA ARG A 14 -41.30 6.35 -16.20
C ARG A 14 -40.45 5.39 -15.37
N THR A 15 -40.42 5.61 -14.06
CA THR A 15 -39.92 4.66 -13.07
C THR A 15 -40.83 3.42 -13.04
N ILE A 16 -40.27 2.23 -13.31
CA ILE A 16 -40.99 0.97 -13.12
C ILE A 16 -40.70 0.50 -11.69
N ALA A 17 -41.68 0.63 -10.80
CA ALA A 17 -41.61 0.08 -9.45
C ALA A 17 -42.26 -1.32 -9.45
N LEU A 18 -41.49 -2.35 -9.08
CA LEU A 18 -41.97 -3.73 -8.99
C LEU A 18 -42.06 -4.14 -7.53
N THR A 19 -43.27 -4.12 -6.97
CA THR A 19 -43.55 -4.69 -5.65
C THR A 19 -43.84 -6.18 -5.84
N ALA A 20 -42.86 -7.04 -5.58
CA ALA A 20 -43.05 -8.49 -5.59
C ALA A 20 -43.69 -8.93 -4.27
N GLY A 21 -44.76 -9.73 -4.33
CA GLY A 21 -45.15 -10.58 -3.19
C GLY A 21 -44.28 -11.84 -3.15
N ASP A 22 -44.23 -12.51 -2.00
CA ASP A 22 -43.40 -13.71 -1.78
C ASP A 22 -43.48 -14.72 -2.94
N GLY A 23 -42.34 -14.99 -3.61
CA GLY A 23 -42.19 -16.11 -4.55
C GLY A 23 -42.51 -15.84 -6.04
N ILE A 24 -42.48 -14.60 -6.53
CA ILE A 24 -42.68 -14.30 -7.97
C ILE A 24 -41.34 -14.06 -8.70
N SER A 25 -41.03 -14.92 -9.66
CA SER A 25 -39.94 -14.73 -10.64
C SER A 25 -40.38 -13.80 -11.79
N TYR A 26 -39.65 -12.71 -12.03
CA TYR A 26 -39.83 -11.87 -13.21
C TYR A 26 -38.65 -12.04 -14.17
N ASN A 27 -38.92 -12.32 -15.45
CA ASN A 27 -37.96 -12.04 -16.53
C ASN A 27 -38.41 -10.74 -17.18
N ILE A 28 -37.76 -9.63 -16.83
CA ILE A 28 -38.07 -8.31 -17.38
C ILE A 28 -37.02 -7.97 -18.43
N SER A 29 -37.48 -7.76 -19.65
CA SER A 29 -36.67 -7.27 -20.76
C SER A 29 -37.15 -5.87 -21.09
N ILE A 30 -36.33 -4.86 -20.81
CA ILE A 30 -36.61 -3.48 -21.21
C ILE A 30 -35.79 -3.18 -22.47
N ILE A 31 -36.50 -2.95 -23.58
CA ILE A 31 -35.93 -2.66 -24.90
C ILE A 31 -36.47 -1.29 -25.34
N GLY A 32 -35.65 -0.24 -25.34
CA GLY A 32 -36.11 1.12 -25.65
C GLY A 32 -35.13 2.22 -25.29
N VAL A 33 -35.63 3.46 -25.17
CA VAL A 33 -34.87 4.63 -24.68
C VAL A 33 -34.79 4.61 -23.14
N ALA A 34 -33.65 5.07 -22.62
CA ALA A 34 -33.22 5.13 -21.22
C ALA A 34 -34.33 4.97 -20.15
N ALA A 35 -34.30 3.87 -19.40
CA ALA A 35 -35.26 3.58 -18.33
C ALA A 35 -34.65 3.78 -16.92
N SER A 36 -35.50 4.12 -15.95
CA SER A 36 -35.17 4.02 -14.52
C SER A 36 -35.97 2.89 -13.89
N VAL A 37 -35.31 2.01 -13.13
CA VAL A 37 -35.95 0.88 -12.45
C VAL A 37 -35.59 0.92 -10.98
N SER A 38 -36.60 0.77 -10.11
CA SER A 38 -36.40 0.72 -8.67
C SER A 38 -37.06 -0.54 -8.09
N PHE A 39 -36.28 -1.26 -7.29
CA PHE A 39 -36.74 -2.36 -6.46
C PHE A 39 -36.78 -1.87 -5.02
N ASN A 40 -37.96 -1.91 -4.41
CA ASN A 40 -38.16 -1.44 -3.05
C ASN A 40 -38.93 -2.49 -2.27
N ARG A 41 -38.31 -3.05 -1.24
CA ARG A 41 -38.86 -4.18 -0.46
C ARG A 41 -39.22 -5.37 -1.37
N SER A 42 -38.34 -5.65 -2.33
CA SER A 42 -38.52 -6.74 -3.29
C SER A 42 -37.61 -7.92 -2.91
N SER A 43 -38.07 -9.14 -3.21
CA SER A 43 -37.25 -10.36 -3.18
C SER A 43 -37.26 -10.98 -4.58
N ILE A 44 -36.07 -11.22 -5.14
CA ILE A 44 -35.87 -11.89 -6.42
C ILE A 44 -34.88 -13.01 -6.18
N GLU A 45 -35.30 -14.27 -6.34
CA GLU A 45 -34.50 -15.40 -5.87
C GLU A 45 -34.60 -16.63 -6.79
N ASN A 46 -33.58 -17.49 -6.72
CA ASN A 46 -33.63 -18.87 -7.21
C ASN A 46 -33.95 -19.03 -8.71
N ASN A 47 -33.58 -18.04 -9.53
CA ASN A 47 -33.82 -18.13 -10.97
C ASN A 47 -32.65 -18.82 -11.68
N THR A 48 -32.98 -19.72 -12.60
CA THR A 48 -32.01 -20.32 -13.52
C THR A 48 -32.25 -19.81 -14.93
N VAL A 49 -31.23 -19.20 -15.52
CA VAL A 49 -31.32 -18.60 -16.86
C VAL A 49 -30.39 -19.34 -17.81
N SER A 50 -30.93 -19.82 -18.94
CA SER A 50 -30.23 -20.76 -19.84
C SER A 50 -29.93 -20.21 -21.23
N SER A 51 -30.27 -18.95 -21.52
CA SER A 51 -30.03 -18.30 -22.82
C SER A 51 -28.74 -17.47 -22.84
N SER A 52 -28.13 -17.33 -24.03
CA SER A 52 -26.98 -16.46 -24.25
C SER A 52 -27.34 -14.98 -23.98
N GLY A 53 -26.52 -14.28 -23.20
CA GLY A 53 -26.73 -12.86 -22.87
C GLY A 53 -27.76 -12.58 -21.78
N ALA A 54 -28.01 -13.54 -20.89
CA ALA A 54 -29.17 -13.46 -20.00
C ALA A 54 -28.83 -13.46 -18.50
N GLY A 55 -29.31 -12.40 -17.84
CA GLY A 55 -29.68 -12.38 -16.42
C GLY A 55 -31.20 -12.53 -16.26
N ALA A 56 -31.68 -12.60 -15.01
CA ALA A 56 -33.12 -12.51 -14.72
C ALA A 56 -33.72 -11.15 -15.13
N LEU A 57 -32.89 -10.11 -15.20
CA LEU A 57 -33.25 -8.76 -15.61
C LEU A 57 -32.32 -8.35 -16.75
N VAL A 58 -32.88 -7.99 -17.90
CA VAL A 58 -32.14 -7.67 -19.12
C VAL A 58 -32.50 -6.27 -19.58
N PHE A 59 -31.48 -5.40 -19.68
CA PHE A 59 -31.58 -4.02 -20.14
C PHE A 59 -30.73 -3.86 -21.40
N THR A 60 -31.37 -3.54 -22.53
CA THR A 60 -30.66 -3.33 -23.80
C THR A 60 -31.24 -2.13 -24.53
N SER A 61 -30.40 -1.27 -25.08
CA SER A 61 -30.86 -0.20 -25.97
C SER A 61 -31.28 -0.80 -27.33
N ALA A 62 -32.42 -0.37 -27.88
CA ALA A 62 -32.71 -0.60 -29.29
C ALA A 62 -31.77 0.32 -30.08
N GLN A 63 -30.86 -0.24 -30.89
CA GLN A 63 -29.81 0.48 -31.63
C GLN A 63 -30.10 1.98 -31.83
N ALA A 64 -29.41 2.84 -31.07
CA ALA A 64 -29.38 4.25 -31.42
C ALA A 64 -28.71 4.38 -32.79
N PRO A 65 -29.35 5.03 -33.79
CA PRO A 65 -28.74 5.22 -35.08
C PRO A 65 -27.49 6.08 -34.91
N GLN A 66 -26.32 5.45 -35.04
CA GLN A 66 -25.01 6.05 -35.32
C GLN A 66 -24.70 7.37 -34.55
N GLY A 67 -24.06 7.25 -33.38
CA GLY A 67 -23.17 8.31 -32.86
C GLY A 67 -23.60 9.09 -31.61
N GLY A 68 -24.65 8.69 -30.89
CA GLY A 68 -25.01 9.28 -29.59
C GLY A 68 -24.86 8.26 -28.46
N GLY A 69 -24.12 8.59 -27.40
CA GLY A 69 -23.98 7.76 -26.19
C GLY A 69 -25.29 7.65 -25.40
N SER A 70 -26.23 6.85 -25.89
CA SER A 70 -27.48 6.57 -25.20
C SER A 70 -27.27 5.52 -24.12
N SER A 71 -27.48 5.87 -22.85
CA SER A 71 -27.57 4.88 -21.77
C SER A 71 -28.79 3.98 -21.99
N ALA A 72 -28.63 2.66 -21.95
CA ALA A 72 -29.76 1.73 -21.90
C ALA A 72 -30.48 1.79 -20.54
N LEU A 73 -29.77 2.23 -19.49
CA LEU A 73 -30.27 2.35 -18.13
C LEU A 73 -29.88 3.72 -17.56
N THR A 74 -30.86 4.57 -17.25
CA THR A 74 -30.61 5.83 -16.54
C THR A 74 -30.25 5.55 -15.09
N GLU A 75 -31.04 4.71 -14.42
CA GLU A 75 -30.83 4.42 -13.02
C GLU A 75 -31.42 3.07 -12.66
N MET A 76 -30.65 2.27 -11.93
CA MET A 76 -31.18 1.16 -11.17
C MET A 76 -30.95 1.43 -9.68
N ASP A 77 -32.01 1.34 -8.90
CA ASP A 77 -31.96 1.45 -7.44
C ASP A 77 -32.54 0.17 -6.81
N VAL A 78 -31.74 -0.51 -6.01
CA VAL A 78 -32.13 -1.67 -5.20
C VAL A 78 -32.15 -1.22 -3.74
N SER A 79 -33.33 -1.02 -3.18
CA SER A 79 -33.54 -0.48 -1.83
C SER A 79 -34.35 -1.45 -0.95
N GLN A 80 -33.89 -1.72 0.27
CA GLN A 80 -34.57 -2.64 1.21
C GLN A 80 -34.91 -4.01 0.59
N SER A 81 -34.09 -4.49 -0.35
CA SER A 81 -34.44 -5.62 -1.21
C SER A 81 -33.41 -6.75 -1.12
N TYR A 82 -33.84 -7.97 -1.46
CA TYR A 82 -32.97 -9.14 -1.55
C TYR A 82 -32.96 -9.68 -2.99
N ILE A 83 -31.75 -9.93 -3.51
CA ILE A 83 -31.54 -10.51 -4.84
C ILE A 83 -30.51 -11.64 -4.72
N GLY A 84 -30.93 -12.90 -4.85
CA GLY A 84 -29.98 -13.98 -4.62
C GLY A 84 -30.24 -15.34 -5.25
N ASP A 85 -29.22 -16.19 -5.17
CA ASP A 85 -29.25 -17.59 -5.60
C ASP A 85 -29.59 -17.79 -7.09
N HIS A 86 -29.20 -16.84 -7.94
CA HIS A 86 -29.39 -16.96 -9.38
C HIS A 86 -28.28 -17.77 -10.03
N ARG A 87 -28.63 -18.52 -11.08
CA ARG A 87 -27.67 -19.31 -11.85
C ARG A 87 -27.84 -19.13 -13.34
N SER A 88 -26.81 -18.61 -14.00
CA SER A 88 -26.70 -18.64 -15.46
C SER A 88 -25.92 -19.87 -15.91
N THR A 89 -26.55 -20.75 -16.72
CA THR A 89 -26.02 -22.12 -16.96
C THR A 89 -25.15 -22.28 -18.20
N PHE A 90 -25.00 -21.27 -19.07
CA PHE A 90 -24.22 -21.40 -20.31
C PHE A 90 -23.77 -20.04 -20.88
N ARG A 91 -22.46 -19.76 -20.95
CA ARG A 91 -21.89 -18.52 -21.55
C ARG A 91 -22.60 -17.23 -21.15
N GLY A 92 -23.13 -17.21 -19.94
CA GLY A 92 -24.08 -16.22 -19.50
C GLY A 92 -23.40 -15.06 -18.79
N TYR A 93 -23.88 -13.87 -19.11
CA TYR A 93 -23.42 -12.61 -18.54
C TYR A 93 -24.46 -12.14 -17.51
N GLY A 94 -24.01 -11.64 -16.36
CA GLY A 94 -24.87 -11.01 -15.36
C GLY A 94 -25.84 -11.99 -14.73
N GLY A 95 -25.45 -12.67 -13.64
CA GLY A 95 -26.25 -13.77 -13.10
C GLY A 95 -27.69 -13.35 -12.74
N VAL A 96 -27.88 -12.09 -12.38
CA VAL A 96 -29.19 -11.46 -12.17
C VAL A 96 -29.43 -10.36 -13.17
N ILE A 97 -28.50 -9.41 -13.28
CA ILE A 97 -28.70 -8.16 -14.00
C ILE A 97 -27.73 -8.13 -15.18
N TYR A 98 -28.29 -7.98 -16.37
CA TYR A 98 -27.55 -7.76 -17.60
C TYR A 98 -27.91 -6.38 -18.17
N VAL A 99 -26.91 -5.53 -18.36
CA VAL A 99 -27.02 -4.27 -19.09
C VAL A 99 -26.14 -4.38 -20.34
N GLY A 100 -26.75 -4.41 -21.52
CA GLY A 100 -26.04 -4.58 -22.79
C GLY A 100 -25.45 -3.28 -23.37
N ASP A 101 -25.38 -2.21 -22.59
CA ASP A 101 -24.86 -0.90 -22.97
C ASP A 101 -24.44 -0.15 -21.68
N SER A 102 -24.40 1.19 -21.70
CA SER A 102 -24.05 2.03 -20.56
C SER A 102 -25.22 2.22 -19.57
N ALA A 103 -24.87 2.38 -18.29
CA ALA A 103 -25.76 2.73 -17.19
C ALA A 103 -25.33 4.06 -16.55
N SER A 104 -26.24 5.00 -16.33
CA SER A 104 -25.88 6.25 -15.64
C SER A 104 -25.74 6.03 -14.12
N ALA A 105 -26.57 5.17 -13.51
CA ALA A 105 -26.40 4.76 -12.12
C ALA A 105 -26.87 3.32 -11.86
N ILE A 106 -26.14 2.61 -11.00
CA ILE A 106 -26.53 1.35 -10.36
C ILE A 106 -26.26 1.52 -8.87
N ILE A 107 -27.32 1.52 -8.07
CA ILE A 107 -27.29 1.80 -6.63
C ILE A 107 -27.90 0.62 -5.88
N VAL A 108 -27.19 0.14 -4.87
CA VAL A 108 -27.66 -0.87 -3.93
C VAL A 108 -27.66 -0.22 -2.56
N ASP A 109 -28.83 0.13 -2.03
CA ASP A 109 -29.01 0.94 -0.82
C ASP A 109 -30.07 0.35 0.13
N GLY A 110 -30.28 0.98 1.28
CA GLY A 110 -31.38 0.67 2.18
C GLY A 110 -31.28 -0.72 2.80
N SER A 111 -30.07 -1.17 3.15
CA SER A 111 -29.79 -2.50 3.71
C SER A 111 -30.17 -3.64 2.76
N SER A 112 -30.00 -3.40 1.46
CA SER A 112 -30.24 -4.42 0.44
C SER A 112 -29.15 -5.48 0.41
N THR A 113 -29.47 -6.66 -0.08
CA THR A 113 -28.51 -7.76 -0.22
C THR A 113 -28.55 -8.34 -1.62
N ILE A 114 -27.38 -8.45 -2.26
CA ILE A 114 -27.19 -9.18 -3.52
C ILE A 114 -26.23 -10.35 -3.28
N SER A 115 -26.74 -11.58 -3.25
CA SER A 115 -25.92 -12.71 -2.80
C SER A 115 -26.11 -14.05 -3.51
N GLY A 116 -25.05 -14.87 -3.57
CA GLY A 116 -25.16 -16.25 -4.04
C GLY A 116 -25.39 -16.40 -5.55
N ASN A 117 -25.20 -15.33 -6.32
CA ASN A 117 -25.47 -15.34 -7.76
C ASN A 117 -24.28 -15.88 -8.54
N ARG A 118 -24.55 -16.59 -9.64
CA ARG A 118 -23.53 -17.25 -10.44
C ARG A 118 -23.69 -17.00 -11.94
N ALA A 119 -22.62 -16.53 -12.58
CA ALA A 119 -22.54 -16.32 -14.03
C ALA A 119 -21.15 -16.64 -14.58
N GLU A 120 -20.94 -16.46 -15.89
CA GLU A 120 -19.58 -16.45 -16.45
C GLU A 120 -18.90 -15.10 -16.20
N TRP A 121 -19.57 -13.98 -16.51
CA TRP A 121 -19.06 -12.63 -16.24
C TRP A 121 -20.07 -11.86 -15.39
N GLY A 122 -19.62 -11.23 -14.30
CA GLY A 122 -20.49 -10.47 -13.42
C GLY A 122 -21.46 -11.40 -12.69
N GLY A 123 -21.02 -12.07 -11.63
CA GLY A 123 -21.80 -13.14 -11.01
C GLY A 123 -23.19 -12.70 -10.57
N ALA A 124 -23.36 -11.43 -10.20
CA ALA A 124 -24.67 -10.80 -10.05
C ALA A 124 -24.99 -9.80 -11.18
N ILE A 125 -24.06 -8.91 -11.52
CA ILE A 125 -24.30 -7.75 -12.39
C ILE A 125 -23.29 -7.71 -13.53
N TYR A 126 -23.75 -7.57 -14.76
CA TYR A 126 -22.92 -7.36 -15.94
C TYR A 126 -23.35 -6.09 -16.68
N VAL A 127 -22.38 -5.24 -17.05
CA VAL A 127 -22.61 -4.02 -17.83
C VAL A 127 -21.63 -3.92 -19.00
N ASP A 128 -22.13 -4.08 -20.23
CA ASP A 128 -21.38 -4.03 -21.50
C ASP A 128 -20.96 -2.61 -21.93
N GLY A 129 -20.79 -1.70 -20.97
CA GLY A 129 -20.59 -0.29 -21.24
C GLY A 129 -20.09 0.49 -20.02
N THR A 130 -20.30 1.80 -20.06
CA THR A 130 -19.91 2.69 -18.96
C THR A 130 -20.96 2.66 -17.86
N VAL A 131 -20.53 2.47 -16.61
CA VAL A 131 -21.33 2.79 -15.42
C VAL A 131 -20.87 4.14 -14.90
N ASN A 132 -21.68 5.19 -15.01
CA ASN A 132 -21.26 6.48 -14.46
C ASN A 132 -21.20 6.42 -12.93
N THR A 133 -22.21 5.85 -12.26
CA THR A 133 -22.16 5.66 -10.81
C THR A 133 -22.53 4.24 -10.43
N LEU A 134 -21.63 3.55 -9.75
CA LEU A 134 -21.88 2.29 -9.07
C LEU A 134 -21.73 2.53 -7.56
N ALA A 135 -22.82 2.43 -6.80
CA ALA A 135 -22.81 2.67 -5.36
C ALA A 135 -23.40 1.49 -4.58
N VAL A 136 -22.71 1.07 -3.53
CA VAL A 136 -23.26 0.23 -2.46
C VAL A 136 -23.32 1.09 -1.21
N ASP A 137 -24.53 1.37 -0.71
CA ASP A 137 -24.81 2.34 0.35
C ASP A 137 -25.81 1.81 1.39
N GLY A 138 -25.99 2.54 2.49
CA GLY A 138 -27.04 2.31 3.49
C GLY A 138 -27.01 0.93 4.13
N SER A 139 -25.82 0.47 4.50
CA SER A 139 -25.59 -0.84 5.12
C SER A 139 -25.99 -2.01 4.22
N SER A 140 -25.85 -1.84 2.90
CA SER A 140 -26.13 -2.90 1.93
C SER A 140 -24.97 -3.85 1.76
N THR A 141 -25.24 -5.04 1.25
CA THR A 141 -24.27 -6.13 1.12
C THR A 141 -24.29 -6.74 -0.26
N ILE A 142 -23.12 -6.92 -0.87
CA ILE A 142 -22.95 -7.74 -2.08
C ILE A 142 -22.00 -8.89 -1.75
N SER A 143 -22.52 -10.12 -1.67
CA SER A 143 -21.72 -11.23 -1.13
C SER A 143 -21.90 -12.62 -1.74
N GLY A 144 -20.86 -13.44 -1.67
CA GLY A 144 -20.96 -14.86 -2.08
C GLY A 144 -21.28 -15.08 -3.57
N ASN A 145 -21.05 -14.08 -4.42
CA ASN A 145 -21.31 -14.19 -5.85
C ASN A 145 -20.11 -14.83 -6.56
N LEU A 146 -20.37 -15.63 -7.60
CA LEU A 146 -19.37 -16.45 -8.28
C LEU A 146 -19.35 -16.20 -9.79
N ALA A 147 -18.19 -15.87 -10.33
CA ALA A 147 -17.99 -15.73 -11.78
C ALA A 147 -16.64 -16.25 -12.26
N LYS A 148 -16.41 -16.20 -13.58
CA LYS A 148 -15.06 -16.27 -14.13
C LYS A 148 -14.36 -14.92 -13.94
N TRP A 149 -15.03 -13.81 -14.26
CA TRP A 149 -14.55 -12.43 -14.14
C TRP A 149 -15.58 -11.58 -13.41
N GLY A 150 -15.17 -10.86 -12.37
CA GLY A 150 -16.08 -10.02 -11.58
C GLY A 150 -17.08 -10.87 -10.82
N GLY A 151 -16.65 -11.48 -9.70
CA GLY A 151 -17.50 -12.43 -8.97
C GLY A 151 -18.86 -11.84 -8.58
N ALA A 152 -18.92 -10.56 -8.26
CA ALA A 152 -20.17 -9.81 -8.13
C ALA A 152 -20.52 -9.04 -9.40
N LEU A 153 -19.58 -8.21 -9.89
CA LEU A 153 -19.85 -7.24 -10.95
C LEU A 153 -18.77 -7.21 -12.02
N TRP A 154 -19.21 -7.10 -13.26
CA TRP A 154 -18.36 -6.83 -14.42
C TRP A 154 -18.85 -5.57 -15.13
N ALA A 155 -17.94 -4.64 -15.45
CA ALA A 155 -18.24 -3.46 -16.27
C ALA A 155 -17.07 -3.12 -17.21
N THR A 156 -17.36 -2.47 -18.33
CA THR A 156 -16.30 -1.96 -19.23
C THR A 156 -15.56 -0.78 -18.61
N HIS A 157 -16.29 0.23 -18.13
CA HIS A 157 -15.73 1.44 -17.52
C HIS A 157 -16.61 1.87 -16.34
N ILE A 158 -16.02 2.41 -15.28
CA ILE A 158 -16.78 2.97 -14.16
C ILE A 158 -16.29 4.38 -13.85
N ALA A 159 -17.12 5.41 -13.93
CA ALA A 159 -16.67 6.74 -13.53
C ALA A 159 -16.54 6.83 -12.00
N TYR A 160 -17.57 6.45 -11.25
CA TYR A 160 -17.58 6.51 -9.79
C TYR A 160 -18.00 5.16 -9.21
N LEU A 161 -17.08 4.49 -8.52
CA LEU A 161 -17.32 3.29 -7.72
C LEU A 161 -17.25 3.66 -6.24
N ALA A 162 -18.36 3.54 -5.52
CA ALA A 162 -18.44 3.86 -4.10
C ALA A 162 -19.00 2.68 -3.29
N VAL A 163 -18.32 2.33 -2.19
CA VAL A 163 -18.86 1.47 -1.13
C VAL A 163 -18.91 2.33 0.12
N LYS A 164 -20.11 2.70 0.56
CA LYS A 164 -20.31 3.71 1.62
C LYS A 164 -21.46 3.37 2.57
N GLY A 165 -21.64 4.17 3.62
CA GLY A 165 -22.79 4.06 4.53
C GLY A 165 -22.86 2.75 5.33
N GLY A 166 -21.73 2.18 5.72
CA GLY A 166 -21.63 0.94 6.48
C GLY A 166 -21.84 -0.32 5.63
N SER A 167 -21.67 -0.20 4.31
CA SER A 167 -21.95 -1.28 3.37
C SER A 167 -20.79 -2.26 3.25
N SER A 168 -21.06 -3.43 2.68
CA SER A 168 -20.05 -4.48 2.48
C SER A 168 -20.07 -5.09 1.08
N ILE A 169 -18.88 -5.39 0.56
CA ILE A 169 -18.66 -6.27 -0.59
C ILE A 169 -17.79 -7.43 -0.12
N SER A 170 -18.39 -8.59 0.13
CA SER A 170 -17.70 -9.68 0.82
C SER A 170 -17.81 -11.06 0.17
N ASP A 171 -16.78 -11.89 0.32
CA ASP A 171 -16.81 -13.31 -0.02
C ASP A 171 -17.19 -13.61 -1.49
N ASN A 172 -16.99 -12.65 -2.40
CA ASN A 172 -17.21 -12.86 -3.82
C ASN A 172 -15.98 -13.55 -4.44
N SER A 173 -16.22 -14.43 -5.40
CA SER A 173 -15.16 -15.19 -6.04
C SER A 173 -15.21 -15.10 -7.57
N ALA A 174 -14.07 -14.80 -8.16
CA ALA A 174 -13.84 -14.93 -9.59
C ALA A 174 -12.74 -15.97 -9.84
N LYS A 175 -12.82 -16.68 -10.97
CA LYS A 175 -11.76 -17.60 -11.36
C LYS A 175 -10.47 -16.86 -11.72
N ASP A 176 -10.58 -15.80 -12.54
CA ASP A 176 -9.42 -15.15 -13.14
C ASP A 176 -9.21 -13.72 -12.64
N TYR A 177 -10.20 -12.83 -12.75
CA TYR A 177 -10.00 -11.39 -12.50
C TYR A 177 -11.11 -10.80 -11.63
N GLY A 178 -10.73 -10.03 -10.61
CA GLY A 178 -11.64 -9.24 -9.80
C GLY A 178 -12.63 -10.09 -9.01
N GLY A 179 -12.25 -10.54 -7.82
CA GLY A 179 -13.09 -11.50 -7.08
C GLY A 179 -14.47 -10.94 -6.74
N ALA A 180 -14.58 -9.64 -6.51
CA ALA A 180 -15.85 -8.94 -6.52
C ALA A 180 -16.08 -8.19 -7.82
N ILE A 181 -15.18 -7.28 -8.19
CA ILE A 181 -15.41 -6.29 -9.25
C ILE A 181 -14.32 -6.43 -10.31
N TYR A 182 -14.76 -6.58 -11.56
CA TYR A 182 -13.91 -6.46 -12.73
C TYR A 182 -14.27 -5.21 -13.52
N VAL A 183 -13.26 -4.40 -13.85
CA VAL A 183 -13.38 -3.25 -14.75
C VAL A 183 -12.42 -3.43 -15.92
N ALA A 184 -12.96 -3.52 -17.15
CA ALA A 184 -12.19 -3.78 -18.37
C ALA A 184 -11.35 -2.58 -18.83
N SER A 185 -11.58 -1.40 -18.27
CA SER A 185 -10.91 -0.16 -18.58
C SER A 185 -10.62 0.59 -17.27
N SER A 186 -10.96 1.87 -17.19
CA SER A 186 -10.61 2.72 -16.07
C SER A 186 -11.73 2.87 -15.04
N VAL A 187 -11.33 3.21 -13.81
CA VAL A 187 -12.15 3.76 -12.75
C VAL A 187 -11.73 5.20 -12.50
N TYR A 188 -12.62 6.19 -12.57
CA TYR A 188 -12.22 7.57 -12.27
C TYR A 188 -12.08 7.80 -10.76
N ASN A 189 -13.10 7.45 -9.97
CA ASN A 189 -13.00 7.44 -8.51
C ASN A 189 -13.43 6.10 -7.96
N LEU A 190 -12.59 5.52 -7.11
CA LEU A 190 -12.91 4.36 -6.30
C LEU A 190 -12.83 4.77 -4.83
N THR A 191 -13.97 4.78 -4.16
CA THR A 191 -14.08 5.23 -2.76
C THR A 191 -14.68 4.13 -1.90
N VAL A 192 -14.04 3.83 -0.77
CA VAL A 192 -14.62 3.05 0.33
C VAL A 192 -14.72 3.98 1.53
N ASP A 193 -15.93 4.29 1.99
CA ASP A 193 -16.18 5.34 2.99
C ASP A 193 -17.27 4.96 4.01
N GLY A 194 -17.43 5.73 5.08
CA GLY A 194 -18.54 5.62 6.01
C GLY A 194 -18.61 4.27 6.72
N SER A 195 -17.48 3.78 7.23
CA SER A 195 -17.36 2.50 7.95
C SER A 195 -17.72 1.29 7.09
N SER A 196 -17.42 1.34 5.81
CA SER A 196 -17.72 0.27 4.86
C SER A 196 -16.58 -0.72 4.74
N THR A 197 -16.87 -1.90 4.19
CA THR A 197 -15.92 -3.01 4.10
C THR A 197 -15.85 -3.66 2.72
N ILE A 198 -14.65 -4.01 2.28
CA ILE A 198 -14.43 -4.91 1.13
C ILE A 198 -13.58 -6.07 1.63
N SER A 199 -14.16 -7.26 1.76
CA SER A 199 -13.49 -8.35 2.47
C SER A 199 -13.70 -9.77 1.96
N GLY A 200 -12.74 -10.66 2.19
CA GLY A 200 -12.89 -12.10 1.88
C GLY A 200 -13.02 -12.44 0.39
N ASN A 201 -12.82 -11.47 -0.52
CA ASN A 201 -12.99 -11.70 -1.94
C ASN A 201 -11.77 -12.42 -2.53
N ARG A 202 -11.98 -13.25 -3.55
CA ARG A 202 -10.92 -14.10 -4.11
C ARG A 202 -10.91 -14.15 -5.64
N ALA A 203 -9.74 -13.97 -6.24
CA ALA A 203 -9.49 -14.18 -7.68
C ALA A 203 -8.05 -14.63 -7.98
N TYR A 204 -7.69 -14.79 -9.25
CA TYR A 204 -6.29 -14.97 -9.63
C TYR A 204 -5.54 -13.62 -9.73
N TRP A 205 -6.18 -12.57 -10.26
CA TRP A 205 -5.70 -11.18 -10.23
C TRP A 205 -6.72 -10.27 -9.53
N GLY A 206 -6.29 -9.49 -8.55
CA GLY A 206 -7.16 -8.55 -7.85
C GLY A 206 -8.24 -9.27 -7.04
N GLY A 207 -7.92 -9.66 -5.80
CA GLY A 207 -8.80 -10.54 -5.04
C GLY A 207 -10.18 -9.93 -4.78
N ALA A 208 -10.27 -8.62 -4.57
CA ALA A 208 -11.54 -7.90 -4.64
C ALA A 208 -11.75 -7.22 -5.99
N ILE A 209 -10.77 -6.45 -6.45
CA ILE A 209 -10.94 -5.53 -7.58
C ILE A 209 -9.84 -5.72 -8.61
N TYR A 210 -10.23 -5.87 -9.87
CA TYR A 210 -9.32 -5.81 -11.01
C TYR A 210 -9.71 -4.63 -11.89
N ALA A 211 -8.78 -3.70 -12.10
CA ALA A 211 -8.93 -2.58 -13.02
C ALA A 211 -7.86 -2.69 -14.12
N ASP A 212 -8.29 -2.98 -15.35
CA ASP A 212 -7.34 -3.30 -16.44
C ASP A 212 -6.42 -2.12 -16.78
N THR A 213 -6.95 -0.90 -16.73
CA THR A 213 -6.18 0.32 -17.05
C THR A 213 -5.92 1.16 -15.79
N SER A 214 -6.67 2.25 -15.61
CA SER A 214 -6.36 3.27 -14.61
C SER A 214 -7.42 3.37 -13.53
N VAL A 215 -7.02 3.49 -12.28
CA VAL A 215 -7.83 4.05 -11.19
C VAL A 215 -7.31 5.46 -10.92
N TYR A 216 -8.04 6.51 -11.29
CA TYR A 216 -7.49 7.87 -11.10
C TYR A 216 -7.37 8.22 -9.61
N ASN A 217 -8.41 7.95 -8.82
CA ASN A 217 -8.33 8.11 -7.37
C ASN A 217 -8.81 6.84 -6.67
N LEU A 218 -7.95 6.27 -5.83
CA LEU A 218 -8.28 5.23 -4.86
C LEU A 218 -8.31 5.85 -3.46
N ILE A 219 -9.48 5.91 -2.84
CA ILE A 219 -9.69 6.53 -1.53
C ILE A 219 -10.34 5.51 -0.59
N VAL A 220 -9.70 5.24 0.54
CA VAL A 220 -10.31 4.52 1.67
C VAL A 220 -10.41 5.52 2.83
N ASP A 221 -11.62 5.89 3.22
CA ASP A 221 -11.93 6.96 4.19
C ASP A 221 -13.01 6.53 5.21
N GLY A 222 -13.25 7.36 6.22
CA GLY A 222 -14.40 7.23 7.11
C GLY A 222 -14.40 5.95 7.95
N SER A 223 -13.24 5.53 8.44
CA SER A 223 -13.06 4.29 9.22
C SER A 223 -13.44 3.02 8.44
N SER A 224 -13.23 3.04 7.12
CA SER A 224 -13.51 1.90 6.25
C SER A 224 -12.36 0.92 6.18
N THR A 225 -12.64 -0.32 5.77
CA THR A 225 -11.65 -1.40 5.74
C THR A 225 -11.65 -2.19 4.43
N ILE A 226 -10.47 -2.42 3.84
CA ILE A 226 -10.25 -3.42 2.80
C ILE A 226 -9.44 -4.57 3.38
N SER A 227 -10.04 -5.74 3.63
CA SER A 227 -9.37 -6.80 4.38
C SER A 227 -9.62 -8.25 3.99
N GLY A 228 -8.66 -9.13 4.25
CA GLY A 228 -8.85 -10.58 4.08
C GLY A 228 -9.09 -11.01 2.62
N ASN A 229 -8.80 -10.16 1.64
CA ASN A 229 -8.94 -10.51 0.23
C ASN A 229 -7.71 -11.30 -0.24
N SER A 230 -7.89 -12.21 -1.20
CA SER A 230 -6.81 -13.11 -1.65
C SER A 230 -6.69 -13.23 -3.17
N ALA A 231 -5.46 -13.20 -3.68
CA ALA A 231 -5.17 -13.41 -5.10
C ALA A 231 -3.79 -14.02 -5.36
N SER A 232 -3.44 -14.23 -6.63
CA SER A 232 -2.03 -14.46 -6.98
C SER A 232 -1.26 -13.14 -7.09
N TRP A 233 -1.92 -12.06 -7.52
CA TRP A 233 -1.36 -10.71 -7.62
C TRP A 233 -2.39 -9.70 -7.13
N GLY A 234 -2.00 -8.83 -6.19
CA GLY A 234 -2.91 -7.82 -5.65
C GLY A 234 -4.03 -8.46 -4.83
N GLY A 235 -3.74 -8.87 -3.59
CA GLY A 235 -4.70 -9.63 -2.78
C GLY A 235 -6.04 -8.91 -2.60
N ALA A 236 -6.04 -7.59 -2.49
CA ALA A 236 -7.23 -6.76 -2.61
C ALA A 236 -7.44 -6.23 -4.03
N MET A 237 -6.42 -5.61 -4.63
CA MET A 237 -6.56 -4.92 -5.91
C MET A 237 -5.38 -5.15 -6.83
N TRP A 238 -5.68 -5.34 -8.12
CA TRP A 238 -4.73 -5.21 -9.21
C TRP A 238 -5.14 -4.05 -10.12
N ALA A 239 -4.20 -3.17 -10.45
CA ALA A 239 -4.42 -2.07 -11.40
C ALA A 239 -3.17 -1.80 -12.26
N THR A 240 -3.33 -1.41 -13.52
CA THR A 240 -2.17 -0.97 -14.33
C THR A 240 -1.66 0.39 -13.85
N HIS A 241 -2.55 1.33 -13.56
CA HIS A 241 -2.19 2.68 -13.13
C HIS A 241 -3.09 3.15 -11.98
N ILE A 242 -2.51 3.80 -10.97
CA ILE A 242 -3.25 4.57 -9.96
C ILE A 242 -2.69 5.99 -9.95
N ALA A 243 -3.48 7.03 -10.21
CA ALA A 243 -2.90 8.38 -10.17
C ALA A 243 -2.69 8.83 -8.71
N SER A 244 -3.73 8.70 -7.89
CA SER A 244 -3.70 9.02 -6.47
C SER A 244 -4.26 7.89 -5.62
N PHE A 245 -3.52 7.48 -4.61
CA PHE A 245 -3.92 6.50 -3.61
C PHE A 245 -3.85 7.12 -2.21
N ALA A 246 -4.99 7.19 -1.52
CA ALA A 246 -5.09 7.66 -0.14
C ALA A 246 -5.84 6.66 0.77
N VAL A 247 -5.25 6.33 1.91
CA VAL A 247 -5.95 5.71 3.05
C VAL A 247 -6.01 6.75 4.16
N LYS A 248 -7.21 7.17 4.57
CA LYS A 248 -7.42 8.27 5.50
C LYS A 248 -8.62 8.07 6.44
N GLY A 249 -8.82 8.99 7.39
CA GLY A 249 -10.00 9.02 8.26
C GLY A 249 -10.17 7.79 9.16
N GLY A 250 -9.07 7.26 9.69
CA GLY A 250 -9.06 6.08 10.57
C GLY A 250 -9.26 4.77 9.84
N SER A 251 -9.04 4.74 8.53
CA SER A 251 -9.31 3.57 7.68
C SER A 251 -8.17 2.57 7.68
N ALA A 252 -8.44 1.36 7.17
CA ALA A 252 -7.47 0.27 7.15
C ALA A 252 -7.44 -0.50 5.83
N ILE A 253 -6.25 -0.93 5.43
CA ILE A 253 -6.04 -2.01 4.46
C ILE A 253 -5.27 -3.11 5.16
N SER A 254 -5.94 -4.22 5.48
CA SER A 254 -5.35 -5.23 6.36
C SER A 254 -5.55 -6.68 5.96
N ASP A 255 -4.60 -7.54 6.32
CA ASP A 255 -4.76 -8.99 6.22
C ASP A 255 -5.07 -9.52 4.81
N ASN A 256 -4.76 -8.74 3.77
CA ASN A 256 -4.87 -9.19 2.39
C ASN A 256 -3.66 -10.05 2.01
N SER A 257 -3.86 -11.01 1.11
CA SER A 257 -2.81 -11.96 0.75
C SER A 257 -2.66 -12.15 -0.76
N ALA A 258 -1.41 -12.18 -1.24
CA ALA A 258 -1.06 -12.52 -2.61
C ALA A 258 -0.02 -13.64 -2.66
N ASN A 259 -0.19 -14.61 -3.57
CA ASN A 259 0.83 -15.65 -3.78
C ASN A 259 2.14 -15.08 -4.32
N PHE A 260 2.08 -14.03 -5.14
CA PHE A 260 3.24 -13.40 -5.76
C PHE A 260 3.55 -12.05 -5.14
N SER A 261 3.06 -10.95 -5.71
CA SER A 261 3.41 -9.59 -5.26
C SER A 261 2.18 -8.75 -4.97
N GLY A 262 2.36 -7.74 -4.10
CA GLY A 262 1.30 -6.82 -3.71
C GLY A 262 0.25 -7.53 -2.85
N GLY A 263 0.60 -7.85 -1.60
CA GLY A 263 -0.28 -8.63 -0.73
C GLY A 263 -1.66 -8.00 -0.56
N ALA A 264 -1.74 -6.67 -0.58
CA ALA A 264 -2.99 -5.93 -0.78
C ALA A 264 -3.10 -5.40 -2.21
N ILE A 265 -2.14 -4.58 -2.66
CA ILE A 265 -2.25 -3.84 -3.91
C ILE A 265 -1.07 -4.16 -4.81
N PHE A 266 -1.36 -4.60 -6.02
CA PHE A 266 -0.39 -4.62 -7.11
C PHE A 266 -0.74 -3.50 -8.08
N VAL A 267 0.18 -2.58 -8.31
CA VAL A 267 0.00 -1.50 -9.27
C VAL A 267 1.20 -1.37 -10.20
N GLY A 268 0.95 -1.19 -11.49
CA GLY A 268 2.01 -0.90 -12.46
C GLY A 268 2.68 0.45 -12.18
N THR A 269 1.89 1.51 -12.03
CA THR A 269 2.39 2.86 -11.73
C THR A 269 1.52 3.56 -10.69
N VAL A 270 2.11 4.25 -9.70
CA VAL A 270 1.39 5.18 -8.81
C VAL A 270 2.15 6.50 -8.62
N PHE A 271 1.48 7.64 -8.77
CA PHE A 271 2.15 8.94 -8.56
C PHE A 271 2.19 9.33 -7.09
N THR A 272 1.05 9.27 -6.41
CA THR A 272 0.95 9.63 -4.99
C THR A 272 0.36 8.49 -4.18
N LEU A 273 1.04 8.09 -3.12
CA LEU A 273 0.58 7.12 -2.14
C LEU A 273 0.66 7.76 -0.76
N ALA A 274 -0.49 7.93 -0.12
CA ALA A 274 -0.62 8.56 1.19
C ALA A 274 -1.39 7.68 2.17
N VAL A 275 -0.89 7.58 3.39
CA VAL A 275 -1.59 7.01 4.54
C VAL A 275 -1.66 8.11 5.60
N ASP A 276 -2.87 8.57 5.93
CA ASP A 276 -3.09 9.77 6.75
C ASP A 276 -4.25 9.58 7.75
N GLY A 277 -4.42 10.50 8.70
CA GLY A 277 -5.60 10.60 9.54
C GLY A 277 -5.83 9.36 10.39
N SER A 278 -4.80 8.88 11.08
CA SER A 278 -4.82 7.71 11.97
C SER A 278 -5.15 6.39 11.26
N SER A 279 -4.75 6.28 9.99
CA SER A 279 -5.06 5.13 9.15
C SER A 279 -3.97 4.07 9.16
N LYS A 280 -4.28 2.88 8.65
CA LYS A 280 -3.41 1.71 8.76
C LYS A 280 -3.27 0.93 7.47
N ILE A 281 -2.05 0.46 7.21
CA ILE A 281 -1.78 -0.63 6.26
C ILE A 281 -1.08 -1.74 7.02
N SER A 282 -1.77 -2.85 7.30
CA SER A 282 -1.24 -3.82 8.27
C SER A 282 -1.54 -5.29 8.02
N GLY A 283 -0.61 -6.18 8.37
CA GLY A 283 -0.85 -7.62 8.33
C GLY A 283 -0.97 -8.23 6.92
N ASN A 284 -0.70 -7.44 5.86
CA ASN A 284 -0.78 -7.92 4.49
C ASN A 284 0.42 -8.81 4.15
N ARG A 285 0.21 -9.79 3.27
CA ARG A 285 1.21 -10.83 2.97
C ARG A 285 1.37 -11.06 1.48
N ALA A 286 2.62 -11.06 1.01
CA ALA A 286 2.96 -11.48 -0.35
C ALA A 286 3.98 -12.62 -0.31
N GLY A 287 3.89 -13.57 -1.24
CA GLY A 287 4.91 -14.63 -1.37
C GLY A 287 6.26 -14.13 -1.89
N TYR A 288 6.29 -13.00 -2.59
CA TYR A 288 7.48 -12.36 -3.15
C TYR A 288 7.59 -10.90 -2.71
N ASN A 289 7.30 -9.91 -3.58
CA ASN A 289 7.63 -8.51 -3.34
C ASN A 289 6.42 -7.69 -2.88
N GLY A 290 6.65 -6.70 -2.02
CA GLY A 290 5.61 -5.75 -1.61
C GLY A 290 4.54 -6.46 -0.77
N GLY A 291 4.89 -6.78 0.48
CA GLY A 291 3.99 -7.55 1.35
C GLY A 291 2.62 -6.90 1.54
N ALA A 292 2.53 -5.57 1.43
CA ALA A 292 1.28 -4.86 1.22
C ALA A 292 1.15 -4.33 -0.21
N ILE A 293 2.12 -3.57 -0.69
CA ILE A 293 2.02 -2.81 -1.94
C ILE A 293 3.23 -3.09 -2.82
N TYR A 294 2.95 -3.46 -4.06
CA TYR A 294 3.94 -3.54 -5.13
C TYR A 294 3.68 -2.42 -6.15
N VAL A 295 4.71 -1.64 -6.48
CA VAL A 295 4.69 -0.60 -7.50
C VAL A 295 5.72 -0.93 -8.59
N GLY A 296 5.24 -1.09 -9.82
CA GLY A 296 6.06 -1.43 -10.99
C GLY A 296 6.88 -0.27 -11.59
N SER A 297 6.81 0.94 -11.04
CA SER A 297 7.45 2.14 -11.58
C SER A 297 7.96 3.11 -10.51
N THR A 298 8.32 4.33 -10.93
CA THR A 298 8.59 5.49 -10.05
C THR A 298 7.33 5.95 -9.31
N VAL A 299 7.53 6.49 -8.10
CA VAL A 299 6.54 7.18 -7.27
C VAL A 299 6.99 8.63 -7.04
N ASN A 300 6.09 9.59 -7.15
CA ASN A 300 6.46 10.99 -6.87
C ASN A 300 6.47 11.20 -5.34
N THR A 301 5.38 10.83 -4.66
CA THR A 301 5.26 11.03 -3.21
C THR A 301 4.76 9.77 -2.52
N LEU A 302 5.53 9.29 -1.54
CA LEU A 302 5.16 8.25 -0.60
C LEU A 302 5.10 8.87 0.80
N THR A 303 3.91 9.05 1.36
CA THR A 303 3.71 9.76 2.63
C THR A 303 2.96 8.90 3.64
N VAL A 304 3.45 8.88 4.88
CA VAL A 304 2.73 8.35 6.05
C VAL A 304 2.64 9.49 7.06
N ASP A 305 1.44 9.98 7.34
CA ASP A 305 1.20 11.19 8.14
C ASP A 305 -0.01 11.02 9.10
N GLY A 306 -0.25 11.99 9.96
CA GLY A 306 -1.48 12.10 10.76
C GLY A 306 -1.66 10.96 11.75
N SER A 307 -0.59 10.50 12.37
CA SER A 307 -0.56 9.39 13.34
C SER A 307 -0.94 8.05 12.71
N SER A 308 -0.56 7.85 11.45
CA SER A 308 -0.84 6.63 10.69
C SER A 308 0.21 5.56 10.88
N ASN A 309 -0.13 4.31 10.54
CA ASN A 309 0.76 3.16 10.76
C ASN A 309 0.84 2.20 9.56
N ILE A 310 2.06 1.86 9.14
CA ILE A 310 2.33 0.75 8.24
C ILE A 310 3.01 -0.36 9.04
N SER A 311 2.29 -1.45 9.34
CA SER A 311 2.83 -2.45 10.29
C SER A 311 2.51 -3.92 10.05
N GLY A 312 3.42 -4.81 10.45
CA GLY A 312 3.18 -6.26 10.42
C GLY A 312 2.98 -6.84 9.02
N ASN A 313 3.35 -6.13 7.97
CA ASN A 313 3.27 -6.63 6.59
C ASN A 313 4.46 -7.55 6.31
N SER A 314 4.28 -8.55 5.43
CA SER A 314 5.33 -9.53 5.17
C SER A 314 5.51 -9.94 3.70
N ALA A 315 6.77 -10.01 3.28
CA ALA A 315 7.24 -10.51 1.98
C ALA A 315 8.01 -11.84 2.18
N GLY A 316 7.37 -12.96 1.85
CA GLY A 316 7.84 -14.31 2.20
C GLY A 316 9.07 -14.82 1.42
N GLY A 317 9.34 -14.27 0.24
CA GLY A 317 10.45 -14.71 -0.61
C GLY A 317 11.07 -13.56 -1.41
N GLY A 318 10.67 -12.32 -1.14
CA GLY A 318 11.13 -11.14 -1.85
C GLY A 318 11.40 -9.96 -0.92
N ASN A 319 11.28 -8.77 -1.51
CA ASN A 319 11.74 -7.51 -0.97
C ASN A 319 10.55 -6.60 -0.59
N GLY A 320 10.79 -5.64 0.29
CA GLY A 320 9.78 -4.65 0.68
C GLY A 320 8.65 -5.32 1.47
N GLY A 321 8.90 -5.62 2.74
CA GLY A 321 7.93 -6.34 3.57
C GLY A 321 6.58 -5.62 3.69
N ALA A 322 6.57 -4.30 3.56
CA ALA A 322 5.36 -3.53 3.29
C ALA A 322 5.29 -3.06 1.83
N ILE A 323 6.27 -2.29 1.37
CA ILE A 323 6.21 -1.58 0.09
C ILE A 323 7.44 -1.92 -0.74
N TYR A 324 7.20 -2.30 -2.00
CA TYR A 324 8.24 -2.49 -3.01
C TYR A 324 8.01 -1.53 -4.18
N VAL A 325 9.04 -0.77 -4.54
CA VAL A 325 9.03 0.17 -5.67
C VAL A 325 10.16 -0.20 -6.63
N VAL A 326 9.83 -0.47 -7.90
CA VAL A 326 10.83 -0.75 -8.96
C VAL A 326 11.59 0.52 -9.37
N GLY A 327 10.92 1.68 -9.37
CA GLY A 327 11.52 2.92 -9.86
C GLY A 327 12.13 3.79 -8.76
N ASN A 328 12.18 5.09 -9.03
CA ASN A 328 12.62 6.10 -8.07
C ASN A 328 11.47 6.50 -7.14
N VAL A 329 11.82 7.19 -6.05
CA VAL A 329 10.87 7.93 -5.22
C VAL A 329 11.35 9.37 -5.07
N ASP A 330 10.53 10.36 -5.46
CA ASP A 330 10.95 11.76 -5.33
C ASP A 330 10.94 12.21 -3.85
N ALA A 331 9.86 11.91 -3.14
CA ALA A 331 9.75 12.16 -1.70
C ALA A 331 9.18 10.95 -0.96
N LEU A 332 9.93 10.45 0.02
CA LEU A 332 9.49 9.50 1.03
C LEU A 332 9.45 10.22 2.37
N THR A 333 8.24 10.40 2.92
CA THR A 333 8.02 11.14 4.17
C THR A 333 7.25 10.30 5.18
N VAL A 334 7.75 10.25 6.41
CA VAL A 334 7.03 9.75 7.59
C VAL A 334 6.93 10.91 8.58
N ASP A 335 5.72 11.41 8.83
CA ASP A 335 5.47 12.63 9.61
C ASP A 335 4.24 12.49 10.53
N GLY A 336 3.98 13.49 11.37
CA GLY A 336 2.73 13.62 12.13
C GLY A 336 2.53 12.53 13.16
N SER A 337 3.60 12.10 13.83
CA SER A 337 3.62 11.00 14.81
C SER A 337 3.24 9.65 14.21
N SER A 338 3.59 9.45 12.93
CA SER A 338 3.31 8.20 12.22
C SER A 338 4.36 7.13 12.49
N THR A 339 4.01 5.88 12.21
CA THR A 339 4.87 4.73 12.48
C THR A 339 4.98 3.78 11.29
N ILE A 340 6.18 3.29 11.01
CA ILE A 340 6.43 2.13 10.14
C ILE A 340 7.08 1.05 10.98
N SER A 341 6.36 -0.03 11.30
CA SER A 341 6.85 -0.99 12.31
C SER A 341 6.53 -2.46 12.10
N GLY A 342 7.43 -3.33 12.56
CA GLY A 342 7.19 -4.78 12.57
C GLY A 342 7.00 -5.41 11.19
N ASN A 343 7.42 -4.73 10.11
CA ASN A 343 7.35 -5.27 8.76
C ASN A 343 8.53 -6.21 8.51
N ARG A 344 8.32 -7.25 7.71
CA ARG A 344 9.32 -8.29 7.48
C ARG A 344 9.48 -8.66 6.00
N ALA A 345 10.72 -8.71 5.54
CA ALA A 345 11.08 -9.29 4.24
C ALA A 345 12.09 -10.42 4.44
N ASN A 346 11.93 -11.54 3.73
CA ASN A 346 13.01 -12.55 3.69
C ASN A 346 14.16 -12.14 2.75
N GLY A 347 13.92 -11.25 1.80
CA GLY A 347 14.94 -10.57 1.00
C GLY A 347 15.37 -9.25 1.64
N PHE A 348 15.27 -8.16 0.88
CA PHE A 348 15.76 -6.82 1.21
C PHE A 348 14.65 -5.87 1.64
N GLY A 349 14.96 -4.88 2.49
CA GLY A 349 14.02 -3.82 2.85
C GLY A 349 12.84 -4.35 3.66
N GLY A 350 13.03 -4.58 4.96
CA GLY A 350 12.01 -5.23 5.80
C GLY A 350 10.69 -4.46 5.84
N ALA A 351 10.70 -3.14 5.69
CA ALA A 351 9.51 -2.34 5.42
C ALA A 351 9.44 -1.89 3.96
N ILE A 352 10.44 -1.14 3.49
CA ILE A 352 10.41 -0.48 2.18
C ILE A 352 11.64 -0.88 1.38
N TYR A 353 11.43 -1.29 0.14
CA TYR A 353 12.49 -1.47 -0.84
C TYR A 353 12.24 -0.59 -2.05
N VAL A 354 13.23 0.23 -2.41
CA VAL A 354 13.25 1.06 -3.62
C VAL A 354 14.40 0.61 -4.51
N ASP A 355 14.10 0.08 -5.70
CA ASP A 355 15.08 -0.40 -6.69
C ASP A 355 15.72 0.74 -7.52
N GLY A 356 15.74 1.94 -6.95
CA GLY A 356 16.13 3.16 -7.63
C GLY A 356 16.73 4.18 -6.66
N THR A 357 16.49 5.45 -6.95
CA THR A 357 16.92 6.59 -6.14
C THR A 357 15.76 7.13 -5.32
N VAL A 358 16.05 7.53 -4.09
CA VAL A 358 15.17 8.38 -3.28
C VAL A 358 15.75 9.79 -3.23
N TYR A 359 15.05 10.79 -3.77
CA TYR A 359 15.61 12.16 -3.78
C TYR A 359 15.54 12.80 -2.39
N THR A 360 14.40 12.66 -1.70
CA THR A 360 14.28 13.09 -0.30
C THR A 360 13.64 11.98 0.53
N LEU A 361 14.31 11.59 1.61
CA LEU A 361 13.80 10.73 2.66
C LEU A 361 13.75 11.54 3.96
N THR A 362 12.56 11.72 4.50
CA THR A 362 12.33 12.50 5.73
C THR A 362 11.55 11.67 6.74
N VAL A 363 12.02 11.65 7.98
CA VAL A 363 11.27 11.18 9.15
C VAL A 363 11.16 12.35 10.11
N ASP A 364 9.97 12.86 10.35
CA ASP A 364 9.71 14.10 11.11
C ASP A 364 8.47 13.97 12.02
N GLY A 365 8.19 15.00 12.82
CA GLY A 365 6.94 15.14 13.56
C GLY A 365 6.73 14.09 14.64
N SER A 366 7.80 13.66 15.31
CA SER A 366 7.79 12.61 16.33
C SER A 366 7.40 11.24 15.78
N SER A 367 7.81 10.96 14.53
CA SER A 367 7.51 9.71 13.84
C SER A 367 8.55 8.62 14.11
N ASN A 368 8.16 7.36 13.91
CA ASN A 368 8.97 6.21 14.25
C ASN A 368 9.09 5.20 13.11
N ILE A 369 10.30 4.72 12.85
CA ILE A 369 10.55 3.55 11.99
C ILE A 369 11.20 2.47 12.84
N SER A 370 10.45 1.44 13.24
CA SER A 370 10.92 0.52 14.27
C SER A 370 10.57 -0.96 14.16
N GLY A 371 11.44 -1.83 14.64
CA GLY A 371 11.17 -3.27 14.71
C GLY A 371 10.99 -3.95 13.36
N ASN A 372 11.47 -3.34 12.27
CA ASN A 372 11.40 -3.94 10.93
C ASN A 372 12.60 -4.89 10.71
N SER A 373 12.39 -5.98 9.99
CA SER A 373 13.42 -7.00 9.78
C SER A 373 13.55 -7.47 8.33
N ALA A 374 14.79 -7.63 7.88
CA ALA A 374 15.12 -8.18 6.57
C ALA A 374 16.07 -9.38 6.72
N GLY A 375 15.91 -10.40 5.87
CA GLY A 375 16.90 -11.48 5.76
C GLY A 375 18.18 -11.06 5.02
N GLY A 376 18.08 -10.05 4.16
CA GLY A 376 19.20 -9.36 3.54
C GLY A 376 19.41 -7.97 4.15
N ASN A 377 19.76 -7.01 3.31
CA ASN A 377 20.08 -5.62 3.63
C ASN A 377 18.84 -4.80 4.05
N GLY A 378 19.07 -3.78 4.89
CA GLY A 378 18.10 -2.75 5.24
C GLY A 378 16.91 -3.30 6.02
N GLY A 379 17.02 -3.37 7.34
CA GLY A 379 15.97 -3.98 8.17
C GLY A 379 14.65 -3.20 8.08
N ALA A 380 14.73 -1.87 7.93
CA ALA A 380 13.57 -1.06 7.53
C ALA A 380 13.59 -0.73 6.04
N ILE A 381 14.65 -0.07 5.57
CA ILE A 381 14.65 0.57 4.25
C ILE A 381 15.86 0.13 3.42
N VAL A 382 15.61 -0.21 2.15
CA VAL A 382 16.65 -0.32 1.13
C VAL A 382 16.40 0.68 0.01
N VAL A 383 17.46 1.39 -0.38
CA VAL A 383 17.50 2.21 -1.58
C VAL A 383 18.68 1.75 -2.45
N ALA A 384 18.36 1.05 -3.54
CA ALA A 384 19.34 0.34 -4.35
C ALA A 384 20.44 1.26 -4.92
N THR A 385 20.06 2.47 -5.35
CA THR A 385 20.97 3.40 -6.04
C THR A 385 21.50 4.49 -5.11
N SER A 386 20.65 5.42 -4.69
CA SER A 386 21.10 6.57 -3.89
C SER A 386 19.96 7.24 -3.12
N VAL A 387 20.31 7.80 -1.97
CA VAL A 387 19.50 8.77 -1.23
C VAL A 387 20.18 10.13 -1.35
N TYR A 388 19.54 11.08 -2.03
CA TYR A 388 20.16 12.41 -2.17
C TYR A 388 20.10 13.19 -0.85
N LYS A 389 18.94 13.24 -0.19
CA LYS A 389 18.80 13.80 1.15
C LYS A 389 18.09 12.83 2.09
N LEU A 390 18.74 12.51 3.20
CA LEU A 390 18.18 11.82 4.36
C LEU A 390 18.10 12.81 5.53
N THR A 391 16.91 13.00 6.08
CA THR A 391 16.66 13.84 7.26
C THR A 391 15.85 13.05 8.29
N VAL A 392 16.32 13.02 9.53
CA VAL A 392 15.54 12.57 10.69
C VAL A 392 15.43 13.77 11.64
N ASP A 393 14.22 14.29 11.83
CA ASP A 393 13.94 15.54 12.56
C ASP A 393 12.73 15.41 13.51
N GLY A 394 12.49 16.43 14.34
CA GLY A 394 11.23 16.61 15.06
C GLY A 394 10.95 15.61 16.17
N ASN A 395 11.97 15.18 16.91
CA ASN A 395 11.88 14.11 17.93
C ASN A 395 11.50 12.74 17.34
N SER A 396 11.89 12.49 16.09
CA SER A 396 11.63 11.21 15.43
C SER A 396 12.67 10.16 15.80
N THR A 397 12.30 8.88 15.65
CA THR A 397 13.21 7.76 15.93
C THR A 397 13.26 6.72 14.81
N ILE A 398 14.46 6.21 14.54
CA ILE A 398 14.67 5.00 13.74
C ILE A 398 15.32 3.95 14.64
N SER A 399 14.56 2.92 15.04
CA SER A 399 15.02 2.04 16.12
C SER A 399 14.66 0.56 16.07
N GLY A 400 15.50 -0.30 16.64
CA GLY A 400 15.18 -1.72 16.78
C GLY A 400 15.01 -2.47 15.46
N ASN A 401 15.56 -1.96 14.35
CA ASN A 401 15.48 -2.63 13.05
C ASN A 401 16.68 -3.57 12.87
N SER A 402 16.48 -4.70 12.18
CA SER A 402 17.50 -5.75 12.04
C SER A 402 17.69 -6.26 10.61
N ALA A 403 18.93 -6.42 10.15
CA ALA A 403 19.26 -6.93 8.82
C ALA A 403 20.65 -7.56 8.75
N TYR A 404 21.06 -8.04 7.57
CA TYR A 404 22.41 -8.52 7.32
C TYR A 404 23.42 -7.36 7.16
N TRP A 405 23.04 -6.28 6.46
CA TRP A 405 23.77 -5.01 6.40
C TRP A 405 22.80 -3.84 6.57
N GLY A 406 23.21 -2.78 7.28
CA GLY A 406 22.34 -1.61 7.46
C GLY A 406 21.10 -1.98 8.27
N GLY A 407 21.24 -2.18 9.59
CA GLY A 407 20.16 -2.70 10.42
C GLY A 407 18.86 -1.91 10.29
N ALA A 408 18.94 -0.59 10.19
CA ALA A 408 17.83 0.27 9.77
C ALA A 408 17.78 0.45 8.26
N MET A 409 18.88 0.92 7.65
CA MET A 409 18.89 1.30 6.24
C MET A 409 20.16 0.88 5.53
N TRP A 410 19.98 0.34 4.33
CA TRP A 410 21.06 0.21 3.35
C TRP A 410 20.77 1.12 2.16
N ALA A 411 21.76 1.90 1.75
CA ALA A 411 21.68 2.73 0.56
C ALA A 411 22.95 2.57 -0.28
N GLY A 412 22.80 2.53 -1.62
CA GLY A 412 23.97 2.51 -2.51
C GLY A 412 24.85 3.77 -2.35
N ASN A 413 24.25 4.89 -2.00
CA ASN A 413 24.91 6.17 -1.68
C ASN A 413 23.97 7.01 -0.81
N ILE A 414 24.49 7.78 0.15
CA ILE A 414 23.75 8.86 0.83
C ILE A 414 24.53 10.16 0.65
N THR A 415 23.98 11.15 -0.08
CA THR A 415 24.73 12.41 -0.32
C THR A 415 24.69 13.33 0.90
N TYR A 416 23.49 13.67 1.39
CA TYR A 416 23.29 14.51 2.58
C TYR A 416 22.51 13.75 3.64
N PHE A 417 23.06 13.63 4.83
CA PHE A 417 22.47 12.93 5.97
C PHE A 417 22.42 13.86 7.17
N LYS A 418 21.22 14.11 7.69
CA LYS A 418 20.98 14.91 8.89
C LYS A 418 20.15 14.15 9.92
N VAL A 419 20.56 14.26 11.17
CA VAL A 419 19.76 13.91 12.36
C VAL A 419 19.67 15.18 13.21
N ILE A 420 18.47 15.69 13.45
CA ILE A 420 18.22 16.96 14.14
C ILE A 420 17.18 16.72 15.22
N GLY A 421 17.49 17.03 16.49
CA GLY A 421 16.62 16.74 17.63
C GLY A 421 15.95 15.38 17.61
N SER A 422 16.66 14.33 17.17
CA SER A 422 16.08 13.02 16.85
C SER A 422 17.04 11.88 17.18
N ALA A 423 16.55 10.64 17.10
CA ALA A 423 17.33 9.47 17.49
C ALA A 423 17.43 8.38 16.40
N ILE A 424 18.59 7.74 16.31
CA ILE A 424 18.80 6.47 15.61
C ILE A 424 19.38 5.50 16.62
N SER A 425 18.58 4.51 17.06
CA SER A 425 18.98 3.68 18.20
C SER A 425 18.68 2.19 18.07
N ASP A 426 19.48 1.36 18.72
CA ASP A 426 19.18 -0.07 18.92
C ASP A 426 18.96 -0.87 17.62
N ASN A 427 19.50 -0.38 16.50
CA ASN A 427 19.46 -1.12 15.24
C ASN A 427 20.60 -2.13 15.19
N SER A 428 20.37 -3.25 14.53
CA SER A 428 21.27 -4.40 14.47
C SER A 428 21.58 -4.81 13.03
N ALA A 429 22.87 -4.97 12.71
CA ALA A 429 23.30 -5.65 11.50
C ALA A 429 24.20 -6.83 11.84
N GLU A 430 24.10 -7.93 11.10
CA GLU A 430 25.05 -9.04 11.25
C GLU A 430 26.47 -8.61 10.84
N ILE A 431 26.58 -7.93 9.69
CA ILE A 431 27.87 -7.54 9.10
C ILE A 431 28.18 -6.07 9.38
N ASP A 432 27.82 -5.14 8.49
CA ASP A 432 28.28 -3.75 8.58
C ASP A 432 27.12 -2.76 8.70
N GLY A 433 27.38 -1.63 9.38
CA GLY A 433 26.44 -0.53 9.51
C GLY A 433 25.26 -0.94 10.39
N GLY A 434 25.49 -1.07 11.70
CA GLY A 434 24.44 -1.57 12.62
C GLY A 434 23.12 -0.79 12.52
N ALA A 435 23.17 0.51 12.22
CA ALA A 435 22.02 1.26 11.74
C ALA A 435 22.04 1.51 10.24
N ILE A 436 23.06 2.21 9.74
CA ILE A 436 23.09 2.75 8.38
C ILE A 436 24.32 2.24 7.64
N TYR A 437 24.09 1.66 6.46
CA TYR A 437 25.13 1.32 5.50
C TYR A 437 25.02 2.21 4.26
N SER A 438 26.08 2.96 3.94
CA SER A 438 26.23 3.69 2.68
C SER A 438 27.29 3.01 1.80
N GLY A 439 26.86 2.49 0.66
CA GLY A 439 27.74 1.83 -0.34
C GLY A 439 28.67 2.77 -1.10
N SER A 440 28.59 4.08 -0.82
CA SER A 440 29.44 5.11 -1.42
C SER A 440 29.57 6.31 -0.47
N SER A 441 30.23 7.35 -0.98
CA SER A 441 30.66 8.52 -0.22
C SER A 441 29.49 9.33 0.31
N VAL A 442 29.64 9.87 1.51
CA VAL A 442 28.70 10.80 2.14
C VAL A 442 29.29 12.20 2.12
N TYR A 443 28.56 13.17 1.57
CA TYR A 443 29.04 14.55 1.53
C TYR A 443 28.91 15.23 2.88
N ASN A 444 27.73 15.21 3.50
CA ASN A 444 27.59 15.74 4.85
C ASN A 444 26.80 14.77 5.72
N LEU A 445 27.37 14.43 6.86
CA LEU A 445 26.69 13.83 8.00
C LEU A 445 26.65 14.87 9.13
N THR A 446 25.45 15.34 9.46
CA THR A 446 25.21 16.30 10.54
C THR A 446 24.32 15.67 11.61
N ILE A 447 24.75 15.77 12.86
CA ILE A 447 24.01 15.30 14.04
C ILE A 447 23.91 16.52 14.97
N ASP A 448 22.72 17.08 15.11
CA ASP A 448 22.50 18.39 15.75
C ASP A 448 21.21 18.43 16.60
N GLY A 449 21.01 19.49 17.37
CA GLY A 449 19.75 19.77 18.05
C GLY A 449 19.43 18.82 19.20
N SER A 450 20.44 18.31 19.90
CA SER A 450 20.31 17.29 20.96
C SER A 450 19.89 15.91 20.42
N SER A 451 20.42 15.56 19.25
CA SER A 451 20.21 14.24 18.63
C SER A 451 21.02 13.13 19.31
N ALA A 452 20.60 11.89 19.11
CA ALA A 452 21.29 10.70 19.62
C ALA A 452 21.47 9.63 18.55
N ILE A 453 22.69 9.12 18.39
CA ILE A 453 22.96 7.87 17.66
C ILE A 453 23.51 6.87 18.66
N SER A 454 22.70 5.88 19.06
CA SER A 454 23.02 5.10 20.25
C SER A 454 22.60 3.63 20.26
N GLY A 455 23.39 2.75 20.87
CA GLY A 455 23.01 1.34 21.05
C GLY A 455 22.92 0.52 19.77
N ASN A 456 23.33 1.09 18.63
CA ASN A 456 23.34 0.38 17.36
C ASN A 456 24.53 -0.60 17.36
N HIS A 457 24.35 -1.77 16.76
CA HIS A 457 25.40 -2.78 16.75
C HIS A 457 25.55 -3.52 15.42
N ALA A 458 26.82 -3.77 15.07
CA ALA A 458 27.25 -4.63 14.00
C ALA A 458 27.90 -5.88 14.64
N ASP A 459 27.30 -7.07 14.49
CA ASP A 459 27.68 -8.25 15.27
C ASP A 459 29.13 -8.69 15.02
N ILE A 460 29.49 -8.87 13.74
CA ILE A 460 30.83 -9.32 13.35
C ILE A 460 31.57 -8.36 12.42
N GLY A 461 30.88 -7.42 11.77
CA GLY A 461 31.51 -6.41 10.93
C GLY A 461 31.66 -5.06 11.62
N SER A 462 31.72 -3.99 10.83
CA SER A 462 32.26 -2.69 11.22
C SER A 462 31.20 -1.58 11.16
N GLY A 463 31.48 -0.45 11.81
CA GLY A 463 30.56 0.69 11.84
C GLY A 463 29.31 0.36 12.64
N GLY A 464 29.44 0.24 13.96
CA GLY A 464 28.35 -0.23 14.83
C GLY A 464 27.06 0.59 14.70
N ALA A 465 27.17 1.87 14.37
CA ALA A 465 26.04 2.67 13.89
C ALA A 465 26.09 2.89 12.38
N ILE A 466 27.19 3.45 11.86
CA ILE A 466 27.26 3.93 10.48
C ILE A 466 28.50 3.35 9.79
N TYR A 467 28.28 2.77 8.62
CA TYR A 467 29.34 2.32 7.72
C TYR A 467 29.29 3.12 6.42
N VAL A 468 30.42 3.71 6.02
CA VAL A 468 30.55 4.50 4.78
C VAL A 468 31.67 3.95 3.93
N VAL A 469 31.36 3.60 2.68
CA VAL A 469 32.38 3.29 1.67
C VAL A 469 32.87 4.58 1.00
N GLY A 470 34.19 4.75 0.87
CA GLY A 470 34.77 5.91 0.20
C GLY A 470 34.98 7.10 1.12
N ILE A 471 34.46 8.27 0.73
CA ILE A 471 34.74 9.54 1.39
C ILE A 471 33.58 9.93 2.30
N LEU A 472 33.89 10.32 3.53
CA LEU A 472 33.01 11.14 4.35
C LEU A 472 33.57 12.57 4.37
N TYR A 473 32.92 13.51 3.66
CA TYR A 473 33.48 14.86 3.56
C TYR A 473 33.37 15.60 4.88
N THR A 474 32.18 15.63 5.49
CA THR A 474 31.99 16.23 6.80
C THR A 474 31.23 15.29 7.72
N LEU A 475 31.77 15.09 8.91
CA LEU A 475 31.04 14.63 10.10
C LEU A 475 30.98 15.79 11.10
N ALA A 476 29.80 16.35 11.28
CA ALA A 476 29.53 17.41 12.26
C ALA A 476 28.59 16.89 13.35
N VAL A 477 29.05 16.96 14.60
CA VAL A 477 28.25 16.63 15.80
C VAL A 477 28.15 17.88 16.65
N ASP A 478 26.96 18.47 16.74
CA ASP A 478 26.72 19.78 17.37
C ASP A 478 25.44 19.78 18.21
N GLY A 479 25.14 20.89 18.88
CA GLY A 479 23.85 21.12 19.53
C GLY A 479 23.58 20.22 20.73
N SER A 480 24.63 19.85 21.47
CA SER A 480 24.56 18.91 22.60
C SER A 480 24.10 17.51 22.19
N SER A 481 24.50 17.08 20.99
CA SER A 481 24.17 15.76 20.45
C SER A 481 25.14 14.68 20.92
N THR A 482 24.72 13.42 20.79
CA THR A 482 25.46 12.26 21.28
C THR A 482 25.61 11.15 20.25
N ILE A 483 26.80 10.54 20.22
CA ILE A 483 27.04 9.24 19.56
C ILE A 483 27.56 8.29 20.64
N SER A 484 26.72 7.36 21.11
CA SER A 484 27.07 6.60 22.31
C SER A 484 26.60 5.16 22.40
N GLY A 485 27.38 4.30 23.05
CA GLY A 485 26.97 2.91 23.28
C GLY A 485 26.83 2.07 22.01
N ASN A 486 27.37 2.51 20.88
CA ASN A 486 27.35 1.74 19.64
C ASN A 486 28.48 0.70 19.67
N SER A 487 28.26 -0.46 19.06
CA SER A 487 29.27 -1.52 19.07
C SER A 487 29.47 -2.22 17.73
N ALA A 488 30.71 -2.61 17.44
CA ALA A 488 31.06 -3.35 16.24
C ALA A 488 31.94 -4.54 16.60
N GLY A 489 31.71 -5.71 15.99
CA GLY A 489 32.63 -6.84 16.03
C GLY A 489 33.98 -6.54 15.37
N GLY A 490 33.96 -5.72 14.32
CA GLY A 490 35.10 -5.22 13.57
C GLY A 490 35.54 -3.82 14.00
N ASN A 491 35.79 -2.95 13.01
CA ASN A 491 36.32 -1.61 13.24
C ASN A 491 35.22 -0.55 13.41
N GLY A 492 35.54 0.57 14.05
CA GLY A 492 34.65 1.72 14.13
C GLY A 492 33.42 1.40 14.97
N GLY A 493 33.58 1.37 16.31
CA GLY A 493 32.50 0.96 17.20
C GLY A 493 31.21 1.77 17.03
N ALA A 494 31.30 3.05 16.65
CA ALA A 494 30.17 3.79 16.10
C ALA A 494 30.24 3.97 14.58
N ILE A 495 31.34 4.52 14.07
CA ILE A 495 31.43 4.90 12.65
C ILE A 495 32.68 4.27 12.03
N TYR A 496 32.51 3.63 10.87
CA TYR A 496 33.62 3.21 10.04
C TYR A 496 33.54 3.86 8.66
N VAL A 497 34.64 4.49 8.24
CA VAL A 497 34.83 5.05 6.91
C VAL A 497 35.92 4.27 6.17
N VAL A 498 35.53 3.58 5.10
CA VAL A 498 36.44 2.85 4.19
C VAL A 498 37.03 3.83 3.18
N GLY A 499 37.85 4.75 3.67
CA GLY A 499 38.51 5.76 2.84
C GLY A 499 38.90 6.99 3.65
N ILE A 500 38.44 8.17 3.24
CA ILE A 500 38.92 9.45 3.78
C ILE A 500 37.80 10.12 4.57
N LEU A 501 38.15 10.69 5.72
CA LEU A 501 37.34 11.66 6.42
C LEU A 501 37.97 13.05 6.24
N TYR A 502 37.33 13.97 5.53
CA TYR A 502 37.91 15.29 5.36
C TYR A 502 37.81 16.10 6.64
N ASN A 503 36.61 16.26 7.20
CA ASN A 503 36.40 17.08 8.38
C ASN A 503 35.59 16.35 9.45
N LEU A 504 36.18 16.22 10.63
CA LEU A 504 35.48 15.88 11.87
C LEU A 504 35.35 17.14 12.74
N ALA A 505 34.12 17.57 12.99
CA ALA A 505 33.82 18.66 13.90
C ALA A 505 32.88 18.18 15.01
N VAL A 506 33.28 18.33 16.26
CA VAL A 506 32.46 18.05 17.44
C VAL A 506 32.37 19.32 18.28
N ASP A 507 31.20 19.96 18.34
CA ASP A 507 30.98 21.27 18.97
C ASP A 507 29.68 21.28 19.81
N GLY A 508 29.37 22.40 20.47
CA GLY A 508 28.08 22.64 21.10
C GLY A 508 27.78 21.76 22.32
N ARG A 509 28.81 21.35 23.06
CA ARG A 509 28.73 20.41 24.20
C ARG A 509 28.32 18.99 23.78
N SER A 510 28.69 18.59 22.57
CA SER A 510 28.38 17.27 22.05
C SER A 510 29.33 16.19 22.57
N THR A 511 28.90 14.93 22.56
CA THR A 511 29.67 13.82 23.14
C THR A 511 29.70 12.58 22.25
N ILE A 512 30.90 12.04 22.01
CA ILE A 512 31.10 10.72 21.41
C ILE A 512 31.71 9.79 22.46
N SER A 513 30.92 8.85 23.00
CA SER A 513 31.35 8.08 24.18
C SER A 513 30.80 6.66 24.27
N ALA A 514 31.47 5.80 25.04
CA ALA A 514 31.02 4.43 25.30
C ALA A 514 30.80 3.58 24.04
N ASN A 515 31.44 3.91 22.92
CA ASN A 515 31.40 3.11 21.72
C ASN A 515 32.51 2.05 21.75
N CYS A 516 32.24 0.84 21.22
CA CYS A 516 33.13 -0.31 21.37
C CYS A 516 33.40 -1.04 20.05
N ALA A 517 34.67 -1.21 19.69
CA ALA A 517 35.13 -2.10 18.63
C ALA A 517 35.69 -3.38 19.26
N ASN A 518 34.86 -4.43 19.38
CA ASN A 518 35.14 -5.64 20.15
C ASN A 518 36.27 -6.50 19.56
N GLY A 519 36.48 -6.45 18.26
CA GLY A 519 37.50 -7.24 17.55
C GLY A 519 38.33 -6.42 16.56
N GLY A 520 38.16 -5.10 16.53
CA GLY A 520 38.87 -4.22 15.61
C GLY A 520 39.43 -2.95 16.27
N SER A 521 39.68 -1.95 15.43
CA SER A 521 40.28 -0.66 15.77
C SER A 521 39.24 0.47 15.77
N GLY A 522 39.54 1.56 16.49
CA GLY A 522 38.73 2.78 16.53
C GLY A 522 37.42 2.60 17.28
N GLY A 523 37.46 2.67 18.61
CA GLY A 523 36.30 2.42 19.46
C GLY A 523 35.11 3.35 19.15
N ALA A 524 35.37 4.61 18.82
CA ALA A 524 34.36 5.53 18.31
C ALA A 524 34.31 5.51 16.78
N ILE A 525 35.35 6.05 16.16
CA ILE A 525 35.43 6.27 14.72
C ILE A 525 36.70 5.59 14.23
N TYR A 526 36.59 4.79 13.18
CA TYR A 526 37.73 4.27 12.44
C TYR A 526 37.68 4.78 11.00
N VAL A 527 38.83 5.16 10.46
CA VAL A 527 38.99 5.63 9.08
C VAL A 527 40.16 4.86 8.49
N SER A 528 39.95 4.10 7.41
CA SER A 528 41.00 3.25 6.84
C SER A 528 42.06 4.04 6.06
N GLY A 529 41.74 5.26 5.65
CA GLY A 529 42.64 6.22 5.01
C GLY A 529 43.02 7.36 5.96
N THR A 530 42.85 8.60 5.51
CA THR A 530 43.29 9.79 6.25
C THR A 530 42.12 10.57 6.84
N VAL A 531 42.37 11.19 8.00
CA VAL A 531 41.53 12.27 8.53
C VAL A 531 42.25 13.59 8.25
N SER A 532 41.60 14.56 7.57
CA SER A 532 42.29 15.82 7.21
C SER A 532 42.23 16.87 8.32
N THR A 533 41.05 17.11 8.89
CA THR A 533 40.85 18.05 10.01
C THR A 533 40.02 17.42 11.12
N ILE A 534 40.40 17.71 12.36
CA ILE A 534 39.67 17.36 13.57
C ILE A 534 39.54 18.61 14.43
N SER A 535 38.32 19.00 14.77
CA SER A 535 38.00 20.07 15.71
C SER A 535 37.09 19.51 16.80
N VAL A 536 37.46 19.72 18.07
CA VAL A 536 36.64 19.36 19.23
C VAL A 536 36.56 20.60 20.12
N ASP A 537 35.45 21.33 20.02
CA ASP A 537 35.27 22.66 20.59
C ASP A 537 33.97 22.73 21.42
N GLY A 538 33.64 23.91 21.95
CA GLY A 538 32.36 24.15 22.63
C GLY A 538 32.11 23.29 23.87
N SER A 539 33.17 22.87 24.58
CA SER A 539 33.10 21.92 25.71
C SER A 539 32.62 20.52 25.31
N SER A 540 32.84 20.13 24.06
CA SER A 540 32.53 18.78 23.56
C SER A 540 33.59 17.77 23.95
N THR A 541 33.22 16.49 23.96
CA THR A 541 34.13 15.41 24.37
C THR A 541 34.06 14.19 23.44
N ILE A 542 35.21 13.56 23.24
CA ILE A 542 35.33 12.21 22.69
C ILE A 542 36.03 11.38 23.76
N SER A 543 35.31 10.52 24.48
CA SER A 543 35.88 9.85 25.67
C SER A 543 35.21 8.52 25.99
N GLY A 544 35.94 7.61 26.66
CA GLY A 544 35.38 6.34 27.11
C GLY A 544 34.99 5.38 25.97
N ASN A 545 35.61 5.51 24.81
CA ASN A 545 35.45 4.57 23.70
C ASN A 545 36.52 3.47 23.81
N ARG A 546 36.22 2.25 23.37
CA ARG A 546 37.10 1.07 23.57
C ARG A 546 37.35 0.32 22.26
N ALA A 547 38.59 -0.11 22.02
CA ALA A 547 38.95 -1.01 20.93
C ALA A 547 39.78 -2.18 21.48
N ASP A 548 39.31 -3.42 21.31
CA ASP A 548 39.90 -4.60 21.97
C ASP A 548 40.77 -5.45 21.04
N GLY A 549 40.57 -5.38 19.73
CA GLY A 549 41.25 -6.23 18.76
C GLY A 549 42.40 -5.58 17.98
N GLY A 550 42.49 -4.24 17.97
CA GLY A 550 43.47 -3.49 17.18
C GLY A 550 44.82 -3.30 17.86
N SER A 551 45.92 -3.63 17.18
CA SER A 551 47.25 -3.14 17.53
C SER A 551 47.46 -1.71 17.00
N GLY A 552 47.32 -0.68 17.84
CA GLY A 552 47.75 0.69 17.51
C GLY A 552 46.96 1.84 18.16
N GLU A 553 47.63 2.56 19.07
CA GLU A 553 47.58 3.99 19.48
C GLU A 553 46.31 4.88 19.36
N ASN A 554 45.09 4.37 19.23
CA ASN A 554 43.88 5.18 19.45
C ASN A 554 42.91 4.44 20.38
N ASN A 555 43.27 4.42 21.66
CA ASN A 555 42.34 4.23 22.77
C ASN A 555 41.65 5.55 23.11
#